data_AF-A0A7R9YHL4-F1
#
_entry.id   AF-A0A7R9YHL4-F1
#
_cell.length_a   1.000
_cell.length_b   1.000
_cell.length_c   1.000
_cell.angle_alpha   90.00
_cell.angle_beta   90.00
_cell.angle_gamma   90.00
#
_symmetry.space_group_name_H-M   'P 1'
#
loop_
_entity.id
_entity.type
_entity.pdbx_description
1 polymer ?
#
loop_
_entity_poly.entity_id
_entity_poly.type
_entity_poly.pdbx_seq_one_letter_code
_entity_poly.pdbx_strand_id
1 'polypeptide(L)'
;SALEAARAVERELTLVMDGYDKDVEPLVQKLLRALSSRELFPLSVLDAMSNLGNKLPVTLEMPLKKLLTGFLKDKADARRSRDLSAEVREACDAYLAALPAGEARESKRAVLGAVYAAADEFKDGQRAHAVRVWTAMLDKFAGVERLFVGRPMDAAILDLVKANKDALGAVLPAVQAHLHVRTRATLVCALLRALADFPVVFNVDSLRDLPPALSAVLREMGAYEGAALSEVALAARNFLAMKQSKPPQEALAELRADLARLGPAALAQETGLQTNLLPALFLDADEATALRAHEAYQRRIYSAYDIKTLRSTAEGGVRTSEWSFESGDLTPSGQGYPDRYGLSAALPELAAFADCAPALDAVLARYAPPAETLGLD
;
A
#
# COMPACT_ATOMS: atom_id res chain seq x y z
N SER A 1 -26.14 -1.26 8.74
CA SER A 1 -25.11 -0.39 9.35
C SER A 1 -23.72 -0.77 8.84
N ALA A 2 -22.65 -0.02 9.12
CA ALA A 2 -21.28 -0.37 8.68
C ALA A 2 -20.80 -1.74 9.23
N LEU A 3 -21.21 -2.08 10.45
CA LEU A 3 -20.94 -3.38 11.07
C LEU A 3 -21.63 -4.54 10.35
N GLU A 4 -22.92 -4.41 10.03
CA GLU A 4 -23.65 -5.43 9.29
C GLU A 4 -23.10 -5.62 7.88
N ALA A 5 -22.70 -4.52 7.23
CA ALA A 5 -22.04 -4.57 5.93
C ALA A 5 -20.70 -5.31 6.00
N ALA A 6 -19.86 -5.03 7.01
CA ALA A 6 -18.61 -5.75 7.24
C ALA A 6 -18.87 -7.26 7.40
N ARG A 7 -19.75 -7.65 8.34
CA ARG A 7 -20.10 -9.06 8.61
C ARG A 7 -20.74 -9.77 7.41
N ALA A 8 -21.57 -9.08 6.64
CA ALA A 8 -22.16 -9.64 5.42
C ALA A 8 -21.08 -9.94 4.38
N VAL A 9 -20.20 -8.97 4.11
CA VAL A 9 -19.14 -9.11 3.11
C VAL A 9 -18.09 -10.14 3.55
N GLU A 10 -17.72 -10.19 4.84
CA GLU A 10 -16.82 -11.22 5.37
C GLU A 10 -17.38 -12.64 5.16
N ARG A 11 -18.70 -12.83 5.35
CA ARG A 11 -19.36 -14.11 5.05
C ARG A 11 -19.31 -14.43 3.56
N GLU A 12 -19.54 -13.46 2.70
CA GLU A 12 -19.45 -13.66 1.25
C GLU A 12 -18.02 -14.01 0.80
N LEU A 13 -17.01 -13.33 1.33
CA LEU A 13 -15.60 -13.63 1.06
C LEU A 13 -15.18 -14.99 1.64
N THR A 14 -15.74 -15.38 2.78
CA THR A 14 -15.56 -16.71 3.37
C THR A 14 -16.07 -17.79 2.43
N LEU A 15 -17.23 -17.58 1.79
CA LEU A 15 -17.76 -18.49 0.76
C LEU A 15 -16.82 -18.56 -0.46
N VAL A 16 -16.27 -17.44 -0.93
CA VAL A 16 -15.25 -17.49 -2.00
C VAL A 16 -14.05 -18.32 -1.57
N MET A 17 -13.57 -18.15 -0.34
CA MET A 17 -12.48 -18.94 0.23
C MET A 17 -12.81 -20.43 0.37
N ASP A 18 -14.08 -20.80 0.50
CA ASP A 18 -14.55 -22.19 0.54
C ASP A 18 -14.79 -22.78 -0.88
N GLY A 19 -14.55 -21.98 -1.93
CA GLY A 19 -14.63 -22.40 -3.33
C GLY A 19 -15.95 -22.08 -4.03
N TYR A 20 -16.79 -21.23 -3.46
CA TYR A 20 -18.00 -20.76 -4.14
C TYR A 20 -17.67 -19.63 -5.13
N ASP A 21 -18.27 -19.67 -6.31
CA ASP A 21 -18.06 -18.68 -7.35
C ASP A 21 -18.84 -17.38 -7.06
N LYS A 22 -18.12 -16.27 -6.90
CA LYS A 22 -18.64 -14.92 -6.71
C LYS A 22 -17.68 -13.90 -7.30
N ASP A 23 -18.21 -12.75 -7.68
CA ASP A 23 -17.39 -11.62 -8.11
C ASP A 23 -16.60 -11.03 -6.93
N VAL A 24 -15.27 -11.08 -7.05
CA VAL A 24 -14.32 -10.84 -5.97
C VAL A 24 -14.09 -9.35 -5.74
N GLU A 25 -13.85 -8.60 -6.81
CA GLU A 25 -13.36 -7.22 -6.72
C GLU A 25 -14.35 -6.30 -5.97
N PRO A 26 -15.67 -6.35 -6.25
CA PRO A 26 -16.63 -5.56 -5.49
C PRO A 26 -16.69 -5.94 -4.00
N LEU A 27 -16.47 -7.22 -3.66
CA LEU A 27 -16.49 -7.67 -2.27
C LEU A 27 -15.28 -7.15 -1.50
N VAL A 28 -14.09 -7.20 -2.09
CA VAL A 28 -12.87 -6.65 -1.47
C VAL A 28 -13.01 -5.15 -1.24
N GLN A 29 -13.53 -4.39 -2.22
CA GLN A 29 -13.75 -2.95 -2.07
C GLN A 29 -14.82 -2.62 -1.01
N LYS A 30 -15.91 -3.39 -0.95
CA LYS A 30 -16.92 -3.23 0.11
C LYS A 30 -16.34 -3.52 1.49
N LEU A 31 -15.54 -4.58 1.64
CA LEU A 31 -14.89 -4.90 2.91
C LEU A 31 -13.95 -3.77 3.33
N LEU A 32 -13.11 -3.29 2.41
CA LEU A 32 -12.16 -2.21 2.68
C LEU A 32 -12.86 -0.95 3.20
N ARG A 33 -13.96 -0.54 2.54
CA ARG A 33 -14.79 0.60 2.98
C ARG A 33 -15.45 0.36 4.34
N ALA A 34 -15.89 -0.86 4.62
CA ALA A 34 -16.50 -1.19 5.89
C ALA A 34 -15.47 -1.15 7.03
N LEU A 35 -14.27 -1.69 6.81
CA LEU A 35 -13.17 -1.68 7.77
C LEU A 35 -12.55 -0.29 7.97
N SER A 36 -12.60 0.59 6.96
CA SER A 36 -12.15 1.97 7.10
C SER A 36 -13.18 2.88 7.78
N SER A 37 -14.43 2.42 7.93
CA SER A 37 -15.47 3.21 8.57
C SER A 37 -15.16 3.45 10.04
N ARG A 38 -15.13 4.73 10.44
CA ARG A 38 -15.01 5.14 11.85
C ARG A 38 -16.14 4.60 12.73
N GLU A 39 -17.28 4.29 12.12
CA GLU A 39 -18.48 3.81 12.82
C GLU A 39 -18.36 2.34 13.22
N LEU A 40 -17.41 1.58 12.64
CA LEU A 40 -17.31 0.15 12.86
C LEU A 40 -17.11 -0.20 14.34
N PHE A 41 -16.15 0.45 15.00
CA PHE A 41 -15.88 0.25 16.41
C PHE A 41 -17.10 0.54 17.32
N PRO A 42 -17.68 1.76 17.30
CA PRO A 42 -18.79 2.07 18.21
C PRO A 42 -20.01 1.21 17.92
N LEU A 43 -20.27 0.84 16.67
CA LEU A 43 -21.34 -0.09 16.33
C LEU A 43 -21.06 -1.50 16.84
N SER A 44 -19.81 -1.99 16.80
CA SER A 44 -19.42 -3.30 17.35
C SER A 44 -19.70 -3.38 18.85
N VAL A 45 -19.35 -2.33 19.60
CA VAL A 45 -19.60 -2.27 21.04
C VAL A 45 -21.10 -2.15 21.34
N LEU A 46 -21.85 -1.34 20.58
CA LEU A 46 -23.30 -1.22 20.76
C LEU A 46 -24.03 -2.54 20.47
N ASP A 47 -23.59 -3.30 19.48
CA ASP A 47 -24.11 -4.64 19.16
C ASP A 47 -23.82 -5.62 20.29
N ALA A 48 -22.57 -5.64 20.81
CA ALA A 48 -22.20 -6.45 21.96
C ALA A 48 -23.05 -6.11 23.20
N MET A 49 -23.29 -4.82 23.48
CA MET A 49 -24.18 -4.36 24.55
C MET A 49 -25.62 -4.82 24.33
N SER A 50 -26.12 -4.73 23.10
CA SER A 50 -27.50 -5.14 22.76
C SER A 50 -27.70 -6.65 22.95
N ASN A 51 -26.69 -7.47 22.62
CA ASN A 51 -26.72 -8.91 22.84
C ASN A 51 -26.77 -9.31 24.32
N LEU A 52 -26.27 -8.44 25.22
CA LEU A 52 -26.40 -8.65 26.67
C LEU A 52 -27.80 -8.31 27.19
N GLY A 53 -28.56 -7.44 26.51
CA GLY A 53 -29.89 -7.01 26.89
C GLY A 53 -29.98 -6.62 28.37
N ASN A 54 -30.92 -7.22 29.10
CA ASN A 54 -31.17 -6.93 30.52
C ASN A 54 -30.02 -7.36 31.46
N LYS A 55 -29.01 -8.09 30.97
CA LYS A 55 -27.86 -8.50 31.79
C LYS A 55 -26.85 -7.35 31.96
N LEU A 56 -26.89 -6.35 31.08
CA LEU A 56 -26.03 -5.17 31.17
C LEU A 56 -26.53 -4.24 32.28
N PRO A 57 -25.68 -3.89 33.27
CA PRO A 57 -26.08 -2.97 34.33
C PRO A 57 -26.40 -1.58 33.77
N VAL A 58 -27.58 -1.03 34.08
CA VAL A 58 -28.04 0.29 33.61
C VAL A 58 -27.05 1.41 33.95
N THR A 59 -26.38 1.29 35.11
CA THR A 59 -25.36 2.24 35.58
C THR A 59 -24.12 2.29 34.67
N LEU A 60 -23.81 1.21 33.95
CA LEU A 60 -22.72 1.14 32.96
C LEU A 60 -23.23 1.40 31.54
N GLU A 61 -24.44 0.94 31.22
CA GLU A 61 -25.06 1.08 29.91
C GLU A 61 -25.19 2.55 29.48
N MET A 62 -25.70 3.41 30.38
CA MET A 62 -25.92 4.83 30.07
C MET A 62 -24.61 5.57 29.73
N PRO A 63 -23.54 5.50 30.56
CA PRO A 63 -22.24 6.07 30.21
C PRO A 63 -21.68 5.56 28.88
N LEU A 64 -21.69 4.25 28.66
CA LEU A 64 -21.19 3.66 27.41
C LEU A 64 -21.99 4.13 26.20
N LYS A 65 -23.32 4.13 26.25
CA LYS A 65 -24.16 4.65 25.17
C LYS A 65 -23.87 6.12 24.90
N LYS A 66 -23.72 6.95 25.94
CA LYS A 66 -23.38 8.37 25.78
C LYS A 66 -22.03 8.55 25.09
N LEU A 67 -21.02 7.79 25.51
CA LEU A 67 -19.67 7.82 24.93
C LEU A 67 -19.70 7.47 23.43
N LEU A 68 -20.29 6.32 23.10
CA LEU A 68 -20.31 5.79 21.73
C LEU A 68 -21.19 6.62 20.79
N THR A 69 -22.37 7.04 21.24
CA THR A 69 -23.27 7.87 20.41
C THR A 69 -22.78 9.30 20.28
N GLY A 70 -22.04 9.82 21.27
CA GLY A 70 -21.35 11.10 21.18
C GLY A 70 -20.33 11.09 20.04
N PHE A 71 -19.47 10.06 20.02
CA PHE A 71 -18.47 9.87 18.95
C PHE A 71 -19.11 9.71 17.56
N LEU A 72 -20.22 8.96 17.46
CA LEU A 72 -20.93 8.80 16.19
C LEU A 72 -21.48 10.13 15.65
N LYS A 73 -22.03 10.98 16.54
CA LYS A 73 -22.66 12.25 16.18
C LYS A 73 -21.65 13.35 15.86
N ASP A 74 -20.56 13.42 16.62
CA ASP A 74 -19.55 14.45 16.42
C ASP A 74 -18.61 14.05 15.27
N LYS A 75 -18.74 14.74 14.13
CA LYS A 75 -17.87 14.49 12.98
C LYS A 75 -16.45 15.01 13.17
N ALA A 76 -16.29 16.01 14.03
CA ALA A 76 -15.01 16.66 14.32
C ALA A 76 -14.26 16.01 15.49
N ASP A 77 -14.85 15.01 16.14
CA ASP A 77 -14.20 14.27 17.22
C ASP A 77 -12.86 13.68 16.73
N ALA A 78 -11.78 14.17 17.33
CA ALA A 78 -10.42 13.80 16.96
C ALA A 78 -10.01 12.43 17.52
N ARG A 79 -10.81 11.84 18.43
CA ARG A 79 -10.50 10.54 19.03
C ARG A 79 -10.38 9.48 17.95
N ARG A 80 -9.39 8.61 18.11
CA ARG A 80 -9.24 7.44 17.26
C ARG A 80 -9.95 6.26 17.91
N SER A 81 -10.24 5.21 17.13
CA SER A 81 -10.86 4.00 17.69
C SER A 81 -10.02 3.32 18.76
N ARG A 82 -8.70 3.54 18.77
CA ARG A 82 -7.80 3.14 19.87
C ARG A 82 -8.17 3.83 21.19
N ASP A 83 -8.30 5.15 21.16
CA ASP A 83 -8.57 5.96 22.35
C ASP A 83 -9.96 5.63 22.89
N LEU A 84 -10.95 5.55 21.99
CA LEU A 84 -12.32 5.19 22.34
C LEU A 84 -12.43 3.75 22.87
N SER A 85 -11.63 2.81 22.35
CA SER A 85 -11.52 1.45 22.89
C SER A 85 -10.99 1.45 24.32
N ALA A 86 -9.95 2.23 24.61
CA ALA A 86 -9.41 2.38 25.95
C ALA A 86 -10.46 2.97 26.92
N GLU A 87 -11.18 4.03 26.51
CA GLU A 87 -12.26 4.65 27.32
C GLU A 87 -13.40 3.65 27.63
N VAL A 88 -13.80 2.82 26.66
CA VAL A 88 -14.81 1.77 26.87
C VAL A 88 -14.33 0.73 27.89
N ARG A 89 -13.06 0.29 27.79
CA ARG A 89 -12.48 -0.64 28.77
C ARG A 89 -12.41 -0.02 30.16
N GLU A 90 -11.94 1.22 30.25
CA GLU A 90 -11.83 1.95 31.52
C GLU A 90 -13.19 2.10 32.20
N ALA A 91 -14.25 2.42 31.45
CA ALA A 91 -15.60 2.48 31.98
C ALA A 91 -16.07 1.13 32.56
N CYS A 92 -15.76 0.02 31.88
CA CYS A 92 -16.09 -1.32 32.36
C CYS A 92 -15.27 -1.70 33.61
N ASP A 93 -13.97 -1.40 33.63
CA ASP A 93 -13.10 -1.71 34.76
C ASP A 93 -13.44 -0.84 35.99
N ALA A 94 -13.78 0.44 35.81
CA ALA A 94 -14.26 1.31 36.87
C ALA A 94 -15.57 0.80 37.49
N TYR A 95 -16.50 0.31 36.67
CA TYR A 95 -17.72 -0.33 37.16
C TYR A 95 -17.41 -1.58 38.00
N LEU A 96 -16.52 -2.45 37.53
CA LEU A 96 -16.14 -3.66 38.27
C LEU A 96 -15.39 -3.34 39.58
N ALA A 97 -14.55 -2.30 39.59
CA ALA A 97 -13.83 -1.86 40.78
C ALA A 97 -14.77 -1.36 41.88
N ALA A 98 -15.87 -0.71 41.51
CA ALA A 98 -16.89 -0.21 42.44
C ALA A 98 -17.73 -1.33 43.10
N LEU A 99 -17.77 -2.54 42.52
CA LEU A 99 -18.45 -3.69 43.12
C LEU A 99 -17.60 -4.28 44.26
N PRO A 100 -18.18 -4.88 45.32
CA PRO A 100 -17.40 -5.59 46.33
C PRO A 100 -16.63 -6.78 45.71
N ALA A 101 -15.42 -7.05 46.23
CA ALA A 101 -14.61 -8.17 45.78
C ALA A 101 -15.30 -9.51 46.11
N GLY A 102 -15.18 -10.49 45.21
CA GLY A 102 -15.75 -11.82 45.35
C GLY A 102 -16.48 -12.31 44.10
N GLU A 103 -17.20 -13.42 44.24
CA GLU A 103 -17.88 -14.15 43.16
C GLU A 103 -18.83 -13.26 42.33
N ALA A 104 -19.50 -12.29 42.96
CA ALA A 104 -20.38 -11.36 42.29
C ALA A 104 -19.64 -10.47 41.26
N ARG A 105 -18.42 -10.02 41.58
CA ARG A 105 -17.59 -9.21 40.67
C ARG A 105 -17.08 -10.05 39.50
N GLU A 106 -16.67 -11.28 39.75
CA GLU A 106 -16.22 -12.21 38.71
C GLU A 106 -17.34 -12.59 37.75
N SER A 107 -18.53 -12.89 38.28
CA SER A 107 -19.74 -13.14 37.49
C SER A 107 -20.08 -11.95 36.60
N LYS A 108 -20.01 -10.71 37.11
CA LYS A 108 -20.21 -9.50 36.30
C LYS A 108 -19.12 -9.28 35.27
N ARG A 109 -17.85 -9.59 35.58
CA ARG A 109 -16.75 -9.56 34.59
C ARG A 109 -17.01 -10.54 33.45
N ALA A 110 -17.47 -11.74 33.75
CA ALA A 110 -17.83 -12.74 32.74
C ALA A 110 -18.98 -12.25 31.83
N VAL A 111 -20.01 -11.62 32.40
CA VAL A 111 -21.12 -11.00 31.63
C VAL A 111 -20.61 -9.91 30.68
N LEU A 112 -19.67 -9.08 31.12
CA LEU A 112 -19.08 -8.01 30.29
C LEU A 112 -18.07 -8.53 29.24
N GLY A 113 -17.80 -9.84 29.19
CA GLY A 113 -16.80 -10.44 28.30
C GLY A 113 -17.01 -10.09 26.83
N ALA A 114 -18.25 -10.03 26.34
CA ALA A 114 -18.56 -9.65 24.96
C ALA A 114 -18.20 -8.18 24.66
N VAL A 115 -18.40 -7.27 25.63
CA VAL A 115 -18.04 -5.86 25.49
C VAL A 115 -16.52 -5.69 25.52
N TYR A 116 -15.83 -6.40 26.41
CA TYR A 116 -14.37 -6.42 26.42
C TYR A 116 -13.78 -6.96 25.13
N ALA A 117 -14.35 -8.04 24.58
CA ALA A 117 -13.91 -8.62 23.31
C ALA A 117 -14.06 -7.61 22.16
N ALA A 118 -15.22 -6.95 22.04
CA ALA A 118 -15.43 -5.89 21.04
C ALA A 118 -14.47 -4.70 21.25
N ALA A 119 -14.13 -4.37 22.49
CA ALA A 119 -13.11 -3.36 22.78
C ALA A 119 -11.70 -3.80 22.36
N ASP A 120 -11.31 -5.03 22.71
CA ASP A 120 -10.00 -5.60 22.43
C ASP A 120 -9.70 -5.75 20.94
N GLU A 121 -10.74 -5.98 20.14
CA GLU A 121 -10.64 -6.00 18.68
C GLU A 121 -10.08 -4.70 18.09
N PHE A 122 -10.17 -3.58 18.80
CA PHE A 122 -9.76 -2.25 18.34
C PHE A 122 -8.71 -1.59 19.25
N LYS A 123 -8.15 -2.32 20.22
CA LYS A 123 -7.14 -1.79 21.17
C LYS A 123 -5.91 -1.16 20.51
N ASP A 124 -5.55 -1.65 19.32
CA ASP A 124 -4.39 -1.14 18.55
C ASP A 124 -4.82 -0.11 17.49
N GLY A 125 -6.11 0.20 17.40
CA GLY A 125 -6.73 1.12 16.44
C GLY A 125 -7.30 0.45 15.18
N GLN A 126 -8.04 1.24 14.40
CA GLN A 126 -8.82 0.80 13.24
C GLN A 126 -7.99 0.04 12.20
N ARG A 127 -6.85 0.63 11.80
CA ARG A 127 -5.96 0.00 10.81
C ARG A 127 -5.45 -1.35 11.30
N ALA A 128 -5.08 -1.47 12.58
CA ALA A 128 -4.56 -2.71 13.13
C ALA A 128 -5.63 -3.81 13.16
N HIS A 129 -6.88 -3.45 13.48
CA HIS A 129 -8.03 -4.35 13.32
C HIS A 129 -8.18 -4.80 11.86
N ALA A 130 -8.18 -3.87 10.91
CA ALA A 130 -8.31 -4.19 9.49
C ALA A 130 -7.19 -5.12 8.99
N VAL A 131 -5.95 -4.88 9.40
CA VAL A 131 -4.80 -5.74 9.07
C VAL A 131 -4.97 -7.14 9.65
N ARG A 132 -5.52 -7.29 10.87
CA ARG A 132 -5.83 -8.62 11.44
C ARG A 132 -6.88 -9.37 10.62
N VAL A 133 -7.96 -8.70 10.22
CA VAL A 133 -9.00 -9.29 9.36
C VAL A 133 -8.41 -9.74 8.03
N TRP A 134 -7.61 -8.88 7.38
CA TRP A 134 -6.89 -9.23 6.15
C TRP A 134 -5.96 -10.43 6.33
N THR A 135 -5.16 -10.43 7.40
CA THR A 135 -4.22 -11.51 7.70
C THR A 135 -4.95 -12.83 7.91
N ALA A 136 -6.09 -12.82 8.60
CA ALA A 136 -6.90 -14.03 8.82
C ALA A 136 -7.45 -14.59 7.50
N MET A 137 -7.86 -13.74 6.56
CA MET A 137 -8.29 -14.19 5.22
C MET A 137 -7.15 -14.81 4.42
N LEU A 138 -5.97 -14.18 4.44
CA LEU A 138 -4.77 -14.71 3.77
C LEU A 138 -4.33 -16.04 4.40
N ASP A 139 -4.37 -16.16 5.73
CA ASP A 139 -4.02 -17.39 6.43
C ASP A 139 -5.05 -18.51 6.18
N LYS A 140 -6.35 -18.19 6.04
CA LYS A 140 -7.36 -19.17 5.62
C LYS A 140 -7.04 -19.75 4.23
N PHE A 141 -6.60 -18.91 3.29
CA PHE A 141 -6.16 -19.38 1.98
C PHE A 141 -4.92 -20.28 2.10
N ALA A 142 -3.88 -19.79 2.77
CA ALA A 142 -2.62 -20.49 2.95
C ALA A 142 -2.79 -21.83 3.68
N GLY A 143 -3.68 -21.87 4.67
CA GLY A 143 -4.02 -23.07 5.44
C GLY A 143 -4.57 -24.23 4.61
N VAL A 144 -5.29 -23.93 3.52
CA VAL A 144 -5.73 -24.95 2.56
C VAL A 144 -4.59 -25.29 1.60
N GLU A 145 -3.98 -24.28 0.96
CA GLU A 145 -3.02 -24.52 -0.12
C GLU A 145 -1.74 -25.22 0.35
N ARG A 146 -1.30 -25.00 1.58
CA ARG A 146 -0.15 -25.73 2.16
C ARG A 146 -0.32 -27.26 2.17
N LEU A 147 -1.55 -27.76 2.07
CA LEU A 147 -1.84 -29.19 2.01
C LEU A 147 -1.56 -29.77 0.60
N PHE A 148 -1.59 -28.93 -0.43
CA PHE A 148 -1.53 -29.33 -1.84
C PHE A 148 -0.28 -28.82 -2.59
N VAL A 149 0.32 -27.72 -2.14
CA VAL A 149 1.51 -27.11 -2.78
C VAL A 149 2.64 -28.13 -2.94
N GLY A 150 3.19 -28.20 -4.15
CA GLY A 150 4.33 -29.08 -4.49
C GLY A 150 3.98 -30.56 -4.58
N ARG A 151 2.69 -30.94 -4.58
CA ARG A 151 2.24 -32.33 -4.52
C ARG A 151 1.17 -32.63 -5.56
N PRO A 152 1.12 -33.85 -6.12
CA PRO A 152 -0.04 -34.31 -6.89
C PRO A 152 -1.29 -34.35 -6.01
N MET A 153 -2.42 -33.92 -6.55
CA MET A 153 -3.70 -33.80 -5.83
C MET A 153 -4.11 -35.12 -5.16
N ASP A 154 -4.05 -36.24 -5.88
CA ASP A 154 -4.46 -37.55 -5.36
C ASP A 154 -3.63 -37.98 -4.14
N ALA A 155 -2.32 -37.67 -4.15
CA ALA A 155 -1.43 -37.97 -3.04
C ALA A 155 -1.74 -37.10 -1.81
N ALA A 156 -2.05 -35.82 -2.01
CA ALA A 156 -2.47 -34.92 -0.94
C ALA A 156 -3.80 -35.38 -0.32
N ILE A 157 -4.80 -35.73 -1.13
CA ILE A 157 -6.10 -36.23 -0.67
C ILE A 157 -5.93 -37.51 0.15
N LEU A 158 -5.14 -38.47 -0.34
CA LEU A 158 -4.90 -39.73 0.37
C LEU A 158 -4.33 -39.51 1.77
N ASP A 159 -3.36 -38.60 1.90
CA ASP A 159 -2.75 -38.29 3.19
C ASP A 159 -3.71 -37.54 4.11
N LEU A 160 -4.56 -36.64 3.57
CA LEU A 160 -5.62 -35.99 4.34
C LEU A 160 -6.64 -37.00 4.88
N VAL A 161 -7.05 -37.97 4.08
CA VAL A 161 -7.95 -39.05 4.49
C VAL A 161 -7.30 -39.91 5.58
N LYS A 162 -6.02 -40.25 5.44
CA LYS A 162 -5.28 -41.01 6.45
C LYS A 162 -5.11 -40.25 7.77
N ALA A 163 -4.95 -38.94 7.72
CA ALA A 163 -4.80 -38.09 8.91
C ALA A 163 -6.15 -37.83 9.63
N ASN A 164 -7.27 -37.87 8.90
CA ASN A 164 -8.61 -37.53 9.42
C ASN A 164 -9.58 -38.72 9.42
N LYS A 165 -9.12 -39.92 9.83
CA LYS A 165 -9.93 -41.16 9.80
C LYS A 165 -11.26 -41.05 10.54
N ASP A 166 -11.25 -40.36 11.68
CA ASP A 166 -12.43 -40.20 12.54
C ASP A 166 -13.26 -38.94 12.18
N ALA A 167 -12.78 -38.13 11.23
CA ALA A 167 -13.37 -36.85 10.87
C ALA A 167 -13.30 -36.60 9.34
N LEU A 168 -13.66 -37.61 8.54
CA LEU A 168 -13.60 -37.53 7.07
C LEU A 168 -14.40 -36.35 6.48
N GLY A 169 -15.45 -35.89 7.18
CA GLY A 169 -16.21 -34.71 6.79
C GLY A 169 -15.38 -33.42 6.71
N ALA A 170 -14.24 -33.34 7.41
CA ALA A 170 -13.33 -32.19 7.36
C ALA A 170 -12.43 -32.18 6.12
N VAL A 171 -12.27 -33.32 5.42
CA VAL A 171 -11.44 -33.41 4.21
C VAL A 171 -12.14 -32.77 3.01
N LEU A 172 -13.45 -32.98 2.88
CA LEU A 172 -14.21 -32.51 1.73
C LEU A 172 -14.14 -30.98 1.52
N PRO A 173 -14.30 -30.12 2.54
CA PRO A 173 -14.15 -28.68 2.38
C PRO A 173 -12.76 -28.26 1.89
N ALA A 174 -11.69 -28.88 2.37
CA ALA A 174 -10.32 -28.55 1.95
C ALA A 174 -10.09 -28.92 0.48
N VAL A 175 -10.57 -30.09 0.05
CA VAL A 175 -10.49 -30.54 -1.35
C VAL A 175 -11.34 -29.65 -2.25
N GLN A 176 -12.57 -29.32 -1.85
CA GLN A 176 -13.45 -28.42 -2.59
C GLN A 176 -12.83 -27.04 -2.78
N ALA A 177 -12.24 -26.48 -1.72
CA ALA A 177 -11.57 -25.19 -1.78
C ALA A 177 -10.37 -25.25 -2.75
N HIS A 178 -9.56 -26.32 -2.72
CA HIS A 178 -8.42 -26.46 -3.64
C HIS A 178 -8.84 -26.65 -5.11
N LEU A 179 -9.95 -27.36 -5.38
CA LEU A 179 -10.51 -27.46 -6.74
C LEU A 179 -10.82 -26.07 -7.35
N HIS A 180 -11.16 -25.09 -6.51
CA HIS A 180 -11.46 -23.72 -6.88
C HIS A 180 -10.30 -22.76 -6.59
N VAL A 181 -9.06 -23.26 -6.58
CA VAL A 181 -7.85 -22.47 -6.29
C VAL A 181 -7.72 -21.23 -7.17
N ARG A 182 -8.17 -21.26 -8.44
CA ARG A 182 -8.07 -20.10 -9.35
C ARG A 182 -8.87 -18.90 -8.85
N THR A 183 -10.15 -19.08 -8.55
CA THR A 183 -11.02 -17.99 -8.04
C THR A 183 -10.50 -17.48 -6.69
N ARG A 184 -10.03 -18.39 -5.83
CA ARG A 184 -9.43 -18.03 -4.53
C ARG A 184 -8.10 -17.28 -4.68
N ALA A 185 -7.28 -17.65 -5.66
CA ALA A 185 -6.05 -16.94 -6.01
C ALA A 185 -6.35 -15.52 -6.51
N THR A 186 -7.39 -15.35 -7.35
CA THR A 186 -7.88 -14.02 -7.74
C THR A 186 -8.29 -13.18 -6.53
N LEU A 187 -8.98 -13.78 -5.56
CA LEU A 187 -9.29 -13.12 -4.28
C LEU A 187 -8.06 -12.70 -3.50
N VAL A 188 -7.08 -13.58 -3.34
CA VAL A 188 -5.83 -13.23 -2.65
C VAL A 188 -5.09 -12.11 -3.37
N CYS A 189 -4.98 -12.16 -4.69
CA CYS A 189 -4.37 -11.08 -5.47
C CYS A 189 -5.10 -9.73 -5.28
N ALA A 190 -6.43 -9.74 -5.24
CA ALA A 190 -7.23 -8.54 -4.97
C ALA A 190 -7.03 -8.02 -3.53
N LEU A 191 -6.98 -8.91 -2.53
CA LEU A 191 -6.68 -8.55 -1.15
C LEU A 191 -5.28 -7.93 -1.00
N LEU A 192 -4.27 -8.49 -1.66
CA LEU A 192 -2.89 -7.98 -1.65
C LEU A 192 -2.77 -6.62 -2.32
N ARG A 193 -3.49 -6.40 -3.43
CA ARG A 193 -3.58 -5.09 -4.09
C ARG A 193 -4.23 -4.06 -3.17
N ALA A 194 -5.39 -4.38 -2.61
CA ALA A 194 -6.09 -3.49 -1.68
C ALA A 194 -5.25 -3.17 -0.43
N LEU A 195 -4.43 -4.11 0.05
CA LEU A 195 -3.52 -3.89 1.18
C LEU A 195 -2.45 -2.82 0.87
N ALA A 196 -2.08 -2.63 -0.40
CA ALA A 196 -1.17 -1.54 -0.81
C ALA A 196 -1.83 -0.16 -0.65
N ASP A 197 -3.16 -0.08 -0.80
CA ASP A 197 -3.95 1.16 -0.73
C ASP A 197 -4.34 1.56 0.71
N PHE A 198 -4.05 0.72 1.72
CA PHE A 198 -4.35 1.02 3.11
C PHE A 198 -3.85 2.39 3.60
N PRO A 199 -2.63 2.86 3.25
CA PRO A 199 -2.15 4.18 3.70
C PRO A 199 -3.07 5.31 3.26
N VAL A 200 -3.58 5.23 2.02
CA VAL A 200 -4.51 6.22 1.44
C VAL A 200 -5.88 6.09 2.11
N VAL A 201 -6.42 4.87 2.20
CA VAL A 201 -7.77 4.62 2.72
C VAL A 201 -7.92 4.97 4.20
N PHE A 202 -6.90 4.68 5.01
CA PHE A 202 -6.91 4.98 6.44
C PHE A 202 -6.30 6.35 6.77
N ASN A 203 -5.80 7.09 5.77
CA ASN A 203 -5.10 8.37 5.92
C ASN A 203 -3.98 8.32 6.98
N VAL A 204 -3.07 7.37 6.80
CA VAL A 204 -1.97 7.05 7.72
C VAL A 204 -0.74 6.64 6.96
N ASP A 205 0.42 6.72 7.60
CA ASP A 205 1.68 6.30 6.99
C ASP A 205 1.66 4.84 6.54
N SER A 206 2.49 4.54 5.55
CA SER A 206 2.72 3.17 5.10
C SER A 206 3.11 2.25 6.26
N LEU A 207 2.61 1.01 6.23
CA LEU A 207 3.06 -0.05 7.14
C LEU A 207 4.54 -0.36 6.85
N ARG A 208 5.45 0.35 7.53
CA ARG A 208 6.91 0.12 7.45
C ARG A 208 7.25 -1.27 7.99
N ASP A 209 6.76 -1.56 9.19
CA ASP A 209 6.89 -2.86 9.82
C ASP A 209 5.60 -3.66 9.66
N LEU A 210 5.72 -4.83 9.04
CA LEU A 210 4.60 -5.76 8.93
C LEU A 210 4.41 -6.52 10.24
N PRO A 211 3.18 -6.67 10.75
CA PRO A 211 2.91 -7.56 11.86
C PRO A 211 3.48 -8.97 11.59
N PRO A 212 4.05 -9.65 12.60
CA PRO A 212 4.72 -10.94 12.39
C PRO A 212 3.86 -11.97 11.65
N ALA A 213 2.57 -12.07 11.99
CA ALA A 213 1.63 -12.98 11.34
C ALA A 213 1.43 -12.66 9.84
N LEU A 214 1.25 -11.38 9.50
CA LEU A 214 1.14 -10.95 8.10
C LEU A 214 2.44 -11.21 7.33
N SER A 215 3.57 -10.92 7.96
CA SER A 215 4.88 -11.14 7.37
C SER A 215 5.15 -12.64 7.11
N ALA A 216 4.74 -13.51 8.03
CA ALA A 216 4.87 -14.96 7.89
C ALA A 216 4.03 -15.49 6.72
N VAL A 217 2.73 -15.14 6.67
CA VAL A 217 1.83 -15.65 5.61
C VAL A 217 2.23 -15.14 4.23
N LEU A 218 2.73 -13.90 4.11
CA LEU A 218 3.24 -13.35 2.85
C LEU A 218 4.51 -14.05 2.36
N ARG A 219 5.42 -14.40 3.28
CA ARG A 219 6.63 -15.16 2.92
C ARG A 219 6.28 -16.57 2.47
N GLU A 220 5.33 -17.23 3.16
CA GLU A 220 4.82 -18.54 2.77
C GLU A 220 4.22 -18.50 1.35
N MET A 221 3.29 -17.58 1.10
CA MET A 221 2.66 -17.41 -0.22
C MET A 221 3.68 -17.04 -1.30
N GLY A 222 4.68 -16.22 -0.97
CA GLY A 222 5.77 -15.88 -1.87
C GLY A 222 6.65 -17.07 -2.27
N ALA A 223 6.60 -18.19 -1.55
CA ALA A 223 7.32 -19.42 -1.88
C ALA A 223 6.49 -20.41 -2.71
N TYR A 224 5.23 -20.11 -3.03
CA TYR A 224 4.39 -21.03 -3.78
C TYR A 224 4.88 -21.24 -5.22
N GLU A 225 4.74 -22.48 -5.68
CA GLU A 225 5.08 -22.93 -7.02
C GLU A 225 3.87 -23.55 -7.71
N GLY A 226 3.86 -23.51 -9.06
CA GLY A 226 2.79 -24.06 -9.89
C GLY A 226 1.91 -22.99 -10.55
N ALA A 227 1.32 -23.35 -11.69
CA ALA A 227 0.62 -22.41 -12.57
C ALA A 227 -0.61 -21.73 -11.93
N ALA A 228 -1.27 -22.37 -10.96
CA ALA A 228 -2.44 -21.80 -10.28
C ALA A 228 -2.09 -20.80 -9.17
N LEU A 229 -0.86 -20.85 -8.65
CA LEU A 229 -0.42 -20.06 -7.49
C LEU A 229 0.70 -19.06 -7.82
N SER A 230 1.27 -19.12 -9.03
CA SER A 230 2.36 -18.24 -9.46
C SER A 230 1.99 -16.75 -9.40
N GLU A 231 0.73 -16.40 -9.70
CA GLU A 231 0.25 -15.03 -9.59
C GLU A 231 0.20 -14.55 -8.13
N VAL A 232 -0.26 -15.41 -7.21
CA VAL A 232 -0.28 -15.13 -5.77
C VAL A 232 1.14 -14.98 -5.23
N ALA A 233 2.05 -15.87 -5.63
CA ALA A 233 3.45 -15.81 -5.24
C ALA A 233 4.10 -14.51 -5.72
N LEU A 234 3.86 -14.11 -6.96
CA LEU A 234 4.36 -12.86 -7.51
C LEU A 234 3.76 -11.64 -6.78
N ALA A 235 2.46 -11.61 -6.55
CA ALA A 235 1.80 -10.53 -5.83
C ALA A 235 2.33 -10.38 -4.40
N ALA A 236 2.53 -11.49 -3.68
CA ALA A 236 3.10 -11.48 -2.32
C ALA A 236 4.56 -10.99 -2.32
N ARG A 237 5.39 -11.46 -3.25
CA ARG A 237 6.78 -10.99 -3.42
C ARG A 237 6.84 -9.49 -3.73
N ASN A 238 6.01 -9.02 -4.65
CA ASN A 238 5.94 -7.61 -5.01
C ASN A 238 5.52 -6.74 -3.83
N PHE A 239 4.53 -7.19 -3.05
CA PHE A 239 4.12 -6.47 -1.85
C PHE A 239 5.24 -6.42 -0.80
N LEU A 240 5.93 -7.55 -0.54
CA LEU A 240 7.08 -7.58 0.37
C LEU A 240 8.22 -6.66 -0.10
N ALA A 241 8.54 -6.67 -1.39
CA ALA A 241 9.55 -5.79 -1.97
C ALA A 241 9.14 -4.31 -1.86
N MET A 242 7.87 -3.98 -2.11
CA MET A 242 7.33 -2.64 -1.92
C MET A 242 7.48 -2.17 -0.48
N LYS A 243 7.31 -3.04 0.53
CA LYS A 243 7.51 -2.65 1.94
C LYS A 243 8.98 -2.50 2.33
N GLN A 244 9.88 -3.18 1.64
CA GLN A 244 11.31 -2.97 1.80
C GLN A 244 11.80 -1.69 1.09
N SER A 245 11.01 -1.17 0.14
CA SER A 245 11.34 0.08 -0.54
C SER A 245 11.29 1.25 0.44
N LYS A 246 12.27 2.15 0.31
CA LYS A 246 12.35 3.34 1.15
C LYS A 246 11.18 4.28 0.83
N PRO A 247 10.62 4.98 1.82
CA PRO A 247 9.65 6.04 1.57
C PRO A 247 10.19 7.02 0.52
N PRO A 248 9.35 7.57 -0.37
CA PRO A 248 9.81 8.46 -1.44
C PRO A 248 10.62 9.65 -0.92
N GLN A 249 10.27 10.20 0.24
CA GLN A 249 10.98 11.31 0.87
C GLN A 249 12.39 10.91 1.37
N GLU A 250 12.53 9.74 2.01
CA GLU A 250 13.83 9.23 2.43
C GLU A 250 14.71 8.92 1.21
N ALA A 251 14.13 8.30 0.17
CA ALA A 251 14.82 8.01 -1.09
C ALA A 251 15.27 9.28 -1.83
N LEU A 252 14.44 10.34 -1.83
CA LEU A 252 14.78 11.65 -2.37
C LEU A 252 15.92 12.33 -1.60
N ALA A 253 15.91 12.26 -0.27
CA ALA A 253 16.95 12.83 0.57
C ALA A 253 18.31 12.12 0.34
N GLU A 254 18.30 10.80 0.21
CA GLU A 254 19.49 10.04 -0.16
C GLU A 254 19.98 10.36 -1.57
N LEU A 255 19.07 10.43 -2.55
CA LEU A 255 19.42 10.81 -3.92
C LEU A 255 20.07 12.20 -3.96
N ARG A 256 19.57 13.15 -3.16
CA ARG A 256 20.16 14.48 -3.02
C ARG A 256 21.58 14.41 -2.43
N ALA A 257 21.78 13.60 -1.39
CA ALA A 257 23.10 13.40 -0.78
C ALA A 257 24.08 12.72 -1.76
N ASP A 258 23.63 11.72 -2.50
CA ASP A 258 24.43 11.04 -3.53
C ASP A 258 24.76 11.96 -4.69
N LEU A 259 23.80 12.77 -5.15
CA LEU A 259 24.05 13.78 -6.16
C LEU A 259 25.12 14.78 -5.71
N ALA A 260 25.07 15.23 -4.45
CA ALA A 260 26.07 16.12 -3.87
C ALA A 260 27.46 15.46 -3.79
N ARG A 261 27.52 14.20 -3.36
CA ARG A 261 28.75 13.43 -3.11
C ARG A 261 29.43 12.91 -4.37
N LEU A 262 28.68 12.26 -5.26
CA LEU A 262 29.18 11.61 -6.47
C LEU A 262 29.30 12.57 -7.65
N GLY A 263 28.42 13.57 -7.72
CA GLY A 263 28.28 14.42 -8.89
C GLY A 263 27.40 13.81 -9.99
N PRO A 264 26.99 14.64 -10.96
CA PRO A 264 25.97 14.28 -11.95
C PRO A 264 26.44 13.19 -12.91
N ALA A 265 27.70 13.21 -13.35
CA ALA A 265 28.23 12.25 -14.31
C ALA A 265 28.33 10.83 -13.73
N ALA A 266 28.83 10.69 -12.49
CA ALA A 266 28.92 9.39 -11.83
C ALA A 266 27.52 8.84 -11.48
N LEU A 267 26.63 9.70 -10.96
CA LEU A 267 25.26 9.29 -10.63
C LEU A 267 24.45 8.86 -11.86
N ALA A 268 24.71 9.42 -13.04
CA ALA A 268 24.03 9.03 -14.28
C ALA A 268 24.28 7.56 -14.67
N GLN A 269 25.43 7.00 -14.28
CA GLN A 269 25.83 5.63 -14.57
C GLN A 269 25.31 4.61 -13.53
N GLU A 270 24.80 5.08 -12.39
CA GLU A 270 24.25 4.21 -11.35
C GLU A 270 22.99 3.48 -11.86
N THR A 271 22.91 2.16 -11.67
CA THR A 271 21.79 1.34 -12.15
C THR A 271 20.63 1.24 -11.14
N GLY A 272 20.77 1.86 -9.98
CA GLY A 272 19.76 1.81 -8.91
C GLY A 272 18.45 2.49 -9.29
N LEU A 273 17.32 1.95 -8.85
CA LEU A 273 15.99 2.50 -9.15
C LEU A 273 15.78 3.92 -8.58
N GLN A 274 16.53 4.30 -7.55
CA GLN A 274 16.46 5.63 -6.95
C GLN A 274 16.80 6.76 -7.92
N THR A 275 17.63 6.52 -8.95
CA THR A 275 17.94 7.53 -9.97
C THR A 275 16.73 7.87 -10.84
N ASN A 276 15.69 7.03 -10.85
CA ASN A 276 14.44 7.34 -11.54
C ASN A 276 13.66 8.47 -10.86
N LEU A 277 14.04 8.86 -9.63
CA LEU A 277 13.47 10.00 -8.91
C LEU A 277 14.17 11.34 -9.24
N LEU A 278 15.19 11.36 -10.11
CA LEU A 278 15.88 12.59 -10.52
C LEU A 278 14.92 13.71 -11.00
N PRO A 279 13.85 13.43 -11.78
CA PRO A 279 12.90 14.47 -12.18
C PRO A 279 12.24 15.23 -11.02
N ALA A 280 12.06 14.57 -9.87
CA ALA A 280 11.47 15.21 -8.70
C ALA A 280 12.41 16.23 -8.04
N LEU A 281 13.71 16.22 -8.36
CA LEU A 281 14.69 17.20 -7.89
C LEU A 281 14.87 18.39 -8.84
N PHE A 282 14.21 18.40 -10.01
CA PHE A 282 14.35 19.49 -10.99
C PHE A 282 13.87 20.84 -10.44
N LEU A 283 12.92 20.79 -9.52
CA LEU A 283 12.35 21.94 -8.85
C LEU A 283 12.80 22.06 -7.39
N ASP A 284 13.94 21.47 -7.01
CA ASP A 284 14.48 21.57 -5.65
C ASP A 284 14.69 23.05 -5.25
N ALA A 285 14.52 23.34 -3.96
CA ALA A 285 14.72 24.69 -3.42
C ALA A 285 16.19 25.14 -3.57
N ASP A 286 17.14 24.21 -3.51
CA ASP A 286 18.54 24.50 -3.81
C ASP A 286 18.78 24.42 -5.33
N GLU A 287 19.05 25.58 -5.93
CA GLU A 287 19.30 25.71 -7.35
C GLU A 287 20.48 24.84 -7.82
N ALA A 288 21.55 24.74 -7.03
CA ALA A 288 22.71 23.93 -7.40
C ALA A 288 22.35 22.44 -7.48
N THR A 289 21.56 21.94 -6.52
CA THR A 289 21.03 20.57 -6.55
C THR A 289 20.13 20.37 -7.77
N ALA A 290 19.23 21.31 -8.06
CA ALA A 290 18.31 21.21 -9.18
C ALA A 290 19.02 21.12 -10.55
N LEU A 291 20.01 21.99 -10.78
CA LEU A 291 20.79 21.99 -12.02
C LEU A 291 21.63 20.72 -12.17
N ARG A 292 22.24 20.22 -11.09
CA ARG A 292 22.97 18.94 -11.10
C ARG A 292 22.04 17.76 -11.37
N ALA A 293 20.81 17.77 -10.85
CA ALA A 293 19.84 16.71 -11.08
C ALA A 293 19.40 16.66 -12.55
N HIS A 294 19.17 17.83 -13.15
CA HIS A 294 18.96 17.98 -14.59
C HIS A 294 20.11 17.38 -15.41
N GLU A 295 21.35 17.74 -15.08
CA GLU A 295 22.53 17.24 -15.78
C GLU A 295 22.63 15.70 -15.70
N ALA A 296 22.49 15.16 -14.48
CA ALA A 296 22.54 13.72 -14.25
C ALA A 296 21.46 12.98 -15.05
N TYR A 297 20.24 13.53 -15.09
CA TYR A 297 19.13 12.96 -15.83
C TYR A 297 19.40 12.94 -17.33
N GLN A 298 19.89 14.03 -17.92
CA GLN A 298 20.17 14.06 -19.35
C GLN A 298 21.28 13.09 -19.74
N ARG A 299 22.36 13.01 -18.96
CA ARG A 299 23.42 12.01 -19.18
C ARG A 299 22.90 10.58 -19.12
N ARG A 300 21.91 10.31 -18.27
CA ARG A 300 21.30 8.99 -18.15
C ARG A 300 20.44 8.64 -19.36
N ILE A 301 19.54 9.53 -19.76
CA ILE A 301 18.63 9.30 -20.90
C ILE A 301 19.39 9.22 -22.23
N TYR A 302 20.44 10.03 -22.37
CA TYR A 302 21.30 10.06 -23.56
C TYR A 302 22.57 9.21 -23.42
N SER A 303 22.58 8.21 -22.53
CA SER A 303 23.76 7.36 -22.27
C SER A 303 24.26 6.57 -23.48
N ALA A 304 23.42 6.37 -24.49
CA ALA A 304 23.80 5.72 -25.76
C ALA A 304 24.45 6.68 -26.78
N TYR A 305 24.48 7.98 -26.48
CA TYR A 305 25.02 9.02 -27.36
C TYR A 305 26.29 9.61 -26.75
N ASP A 306 27.18 10.12 -27.60
CA ASP A 306 28.32 10.89 -27.11
C ASP A 306 27.89 12.34 -26.89
N ILE A 307 27.84 12.75 -25.61
CA ILE A 307 27.44 14.10 -25.21
C ILE A 307 28.67 15.00 -25.24
N LYS A 308 28.75 15.90 -26.22
CA LYS A 308 29.86 16.83 -26.41
C LYS A 308 29.82 18.00 -25.44
N THR A 309 28.66 18.60 -25.29
CA THR A 309 28.44 19.71 -24.36
C THR A 309 27.15 19.50 -23.61
N LEU A 310 27.12 19.84 -22.33
CA LEU A 310 25.93 19.81 -21.51
C LEU A 310 26.06 20.91 -20.46
N ARG A 311 25.06 21.78 -20.41
CA ARG A 311 25.00 22.90 -19.48
C ARG A 311 23.59 23.04 -18.94
N SER A 312 23.46 23.15 -17.63
CA SER A 312 22.21 23.46 -16.96
C SER A 312 22.28 24.88 -16.38
N THR A 313 21.30 25.71 -16.66
CA THR A 313 21.23 27.11 -16.20
C THR A 313 19.86 27.44 -15.62
N ALA A 314 19.80 28.49 -14.81
CA ALA A 314 18.57 29.10 -14.36
C ALA A 314 18.48 30.52 -14.95
N GLU A 315 17.57 30.74 -15.90
CA GLU A 315 17.36 32.03 -16.55
C GLU A 315 15.86 32.38 -16.49
N GLY A 316 15.53 33.60 -16.03
CA GLY A 316 14.13 34.07 -15.97
C GLY A 316 13.23 33.28 -15.01
N GLY A 317 13.79 32.61 -13.99
CA GLY A 317 13.04 31.74 -13.09
C GLY A 317 12.78 30.33 -13.65
N VAL A 318 13.27 30.04 -14.85
CA VAL A 318 13.16 28.74 -15.52
C VAL A 318 14.50 28.02 -15.45
N ARG A 319 14.46 26.74 -15.07
CA ARG A 319 15.65 25.89 -15.06
C ARG A 319 15.70 25.12 -16.37
N THR A 320 16.72 25.42 -17.17
CA THR A 320 16.92 24.81 -18.49
C THR A 320 18.16 23.93 -18.49
N SER A 321 18.21 23.00 -19.44
CA SER A 321 19.43 22.28 -19.76
C SER A 321 19.55 22.16 -21.26
N GLU A 322 20.74 22.49 -21.73
CA GLU A 322 21.14 22.58 -23.13
C GLU A 322 22.28 21.58 -23.33
N TRP A 323 22.18 20.73 -24.36
CA TRP A 323 23.27 19.82 -24.70
C TRP A 323 23.42 19.60 -26.18
N SER A 324 24.63 19.26 -26.60
CA SER A 324 24.91 18.74 -27.95
C SER A 324 25.41 17.31 -27.87
N PHE A 325 24.99 16.49 -28.82
CA PHE A 325 25.31 15.07 -28.84
C PHE A 325 25.40 14.52 -30.26
N GLU A 326 26.19 13.47 -30.42
CA GLU A 326 26.29 12.69 -31.67
C GLU A 326 25.99 11.21 -31.42
N SER A 327 25.70 10.47 -32.49
CA SER A 327 25.56 9.02 -32.39
C SER A 327 26.93 8.39 -32.10
N GLY A 328 27.00 7.46 -31.15
CA GLY A 328 28.24 6.74 -30.84
C GLY A 328 28.73 5.81 -31.95
N ASP A 329 27.90 5.55 -32.97
CA ASP A 329 28.24 4.75 -34.13
C ASP A 329 28.73 5.64 -35.29
N LEU A 330 29.80 5.21 -35.96
CA LEU A 330 30.25 5.81 -37.21
C LEU A 330 29.28 5.43 -38.34
N THR A 331 28.94 6.37 -39.23
CA THR A 331 28.21 6.01 -40.45
C THR A 331 29.06 5.06 -41.31
N PRO A 332 28.43 4.20 -42.14
CA PRO A 332 29.15 3.34 -43.08
C PRO A 332 30.05 4.10 -44.06
N SER A 333 29.82 5.41 -44.25
CA SER A 333 30.57 6.28 -45.16
C SER A 333 31.72 7.05 -44.48
N GLY A 334 31.97 6.85 -43.19
CA GLY A 334 33.05 7.56 -42.47
C GLY A 334 32.79 9.07 -42.28
N GLN A 335 31.59 9.55 -42.64
CA GLN A 335 31.13 10.89 -42.27
C GLN A 335 30.50 10.82 -40.88
N GLY A 336 30.90 11.70 -39.95
CA GLY A 336 30.25 11.80 -38.64
C GLY A 336 28.74 12.09 -38.80
N TYR A 337 27.94 11.67 -37.83
CA TYR A 337 26.55 12.12 -37.75
C TYR A 337 26.51 13.64 -37.49
N PRO A 338 25.51 14.38 -38.00
CA PRO A 338 25.37 15.79 -37.67
C PRO A 338 25.16 15.97 -36.16
N ASP A 339 25.78 17.01 -35.61
CA ASP A 339 25.56 17.41 -34.22
C ASP A 339 24.07 17.68 -33.98
N ARG A 340 23.52 17.01 -32.97
CA ARG A 340 22.15 17.24 -32.52
C ARG A 340 22.17 18.06 -31.26
N TYR A 341 21.17 18.92 -31.11
CA TYR A 341 21.00 19.78 -29.95
C TYR A 341 19.74 19.37 -29.18
N GLY A 342 19.83 19.37 -27.86
CA GLY A 342 18.73 19.10 -26.96
C GLY A 342 18.51 20.26 -26.00
N LEU A 343 17.25 20.52 -25.71
CA LEU A 343 16.80 21.52 -24.74
C LEU A 343 15.72 20.90 -23.85
N SER A 344 15.83 21.11 -22.54
CA SER A 344 14.80 20.74 -21.57
C SER A 344 14.59 21.85 -20.57
N ALA A 345 13.34 22.09 -20.18
CA ALA A 345 12.98 23.05 -19.13
C ALA A 345 12.14 22.36 -18.06
N ALA A 346 12.37 22.69 -16.79
CA ALA A 346 11.52 22.27 -15.68
C ALA A 346 10.61 23.40 -15.24
N LEU A 347 9.32 23.08 -15.12
CA LEU A 347 8.26 24.01 -14.74
C LEU A 347 7.44 23.43 -13.58
N PRO A 348 7.02 24.26 -12.61
CA PRO A 348 6.21 23.82 -11.47
C PRO A 348 4.84 23.29 -11.88
N GLU A 349 4.26 23.88 -12.92
CA GLU A 349 2.97 23.49 -13.45
C GLU A 349 2.88 23.82 -14.94
N LEU A 350 1.94 23.18 -15.64
CA LEU A 350 1.75 23.37 -17.07
C LEU A 350 1.34 24.82 -17.42
N ALA A 351 0.60 25.49 -16.53
CA ALA A 351 0.15 26.87 -16.74
C ALA A 351 1.32 27.88 -16.82
N ALA A 352 2.41 27.63 -16.09
CA ALA A 352 3.59 28.49 -16.07
C ALA A 352 4.34 28.51 -17.42
N PHE A 353 4.02 27.62 -18.36
CA PHE A 353 4.66 27.57 -19.67
C PHE A 353 4.52 28.90 -20.44
N ALA A 354 3.37 29.57 -20.36
CA ALA A 354 3.13 30.83 -21.07
C ALA A 354 4.08 31.95 -20.61
N ASP A 355 4.36 32.01 -19.31
CA ASP A 355 5.26 33.02 -18.71
C ASP A 355 6.73 32.74 -19.03
N CYS A 356 7.05 31.47 -19.28
CA CYS A 356 8.40 30.97 -19.54
C CYS A 356 8.77 30.93 -21.03
N ALA A 357 7.78 31.05 -21.92
CA ALA A 357 7.96 30.97 -23.37
C ALA A 357 9.02 31.96 -23.90
N PRO A 358 9.08 33.25 -23.47
CA PRO A 358 10.09 34.17 -23.97
C PRO A 358 11.53 33.78 -23.59
N ALA A 359 11.73 33.18 -22.41
CA ALA A 359 13.02 32.69 -21.97
C ALA A 359 13.43 31.43 -22.78
N LEU A 360 12.48 30.55 -23.07
CA LEU A 360 12.71 29.38 -23.90
C LEU A 360 13.02 29.78 -25.36
N ASP A 361 12.30 30.75 -25.91
CA ASP A 361 12.53 31.30 -27.25
C ASP A 361 13.92 31.93 -27.36
N ALA A 362 14.37 32.65 -26.33
CA ALA A 362 15.72 33.22 -26.28
C ALA A 362 16.82 32.14 -26.29
N VAL A 363 16.57 30.99 -25.63
CA VAL A 363 17.48 29.84 -25.66
C VAL A 363 17.44 29.17 -27.02
N LEU A 364 16.26 28.93 -27.59
CA LEU A 364 16.08 28.33 -28.92
C LEU A 364 16.72 29.19 -30.02
N ALA A 365 16.67 30.52 -29.91
CA ALA A 365 17.29 31.44 -30.85
C ALA A 365 18.82 31.29 -30.94
N ARG A 366 19.49 30.78 -29.89
CA ARG A 366 20.93 30.48 -29.89
C ARG A 366 21.29 29.33 -30.83
N TYR A 367 20.31 28.49 -31.17
CA TYR A 367 20.45 27.29 -32.00
C TYR A 367 19.78 27.43 -33.37
N ALA A 368 19.24 28.62 -33.69
CA ALA A 368 18.74 28.90 -35.03
C ALA A 368 19.90 28.86 -36.04
N PRO A 369 19.75 28.17 -37.19
CA PRO A 369 20.75 28.24 -38.24
C PRO A 369 20.95 29.70 -38.67
N PRO A 370 22.16 30.10 -39.09
CA PRO A 370 22.33 31.35 -39.83
C PRO A 370 21.29 31.44 -40.95
N ALA A 371 20.68 32.62 -41.17
CA ALA A 371 19.64 32.80 -42.20
C ALA A 371 20.11 32.32 -43.59
N GLU A 372 21.40 32.49 -43.88
CA GLU A 372 22.08 32.03 -45.10
C GLU A 372 22.04 30.50 -45.31
N THR A 373 21.94 29.71 -44.24
CA THR A 373 21.92 28.23 -44.29
C THR A 373 20.53 27.64 -44.58
N LEU A 374 19.46 28.41 -44.40
CA LEU A 374 18.09 27.94 -44.59
C LEU A 374 17.53 28.24 -46.00
N GLY A 375 18.26 29.01 -46.82
CA GLY A 375 17.79 29.38 -48.17
C GLY A 375 16.46 30.13 -48.16
N LEU A 376 16.17 30.83 -47.06
CA LEU A 376 14.99 31.68 -46.92
C LEU A 376 15.46 33.13 -47.09
N ASP A 377 15.31 33.63 -48.32
CA ASP A 377 15.35 35.07 -48.61
C ASP A 377 14.14 35.79 -47.97
#